data_AF-A0A8B3KT47-F1
#
_entry.id   AF-A0A8B3KT47-F1
#
_cell.length_a   1.000
_cell.length_b   1.000
_cell.length_c   1.000
_cell.angle_alpha   90.00
_cell.angle_beta   90.00
_cell.angle_gamma   90.00
#
_symmetry.space_group_name_H-M   'P 1'
#
loop_
_entity.id
_entity.type
_entity.pdbx_description
1 polymer ?
#
loop_
_entity_poly.entity_id
_entity_poly.type
_entity_poly.pdbx_seq_one_letter_code
_entity_poly.pdbx_strand_id
1 'polypeptide(L)' 'VCLVLDWNIVPRRRGCGSAIFFHLARPGFTPTQGCVAVTARTMARLLPLLSDRTVVKVVR' A
#
# COMPACT_ATOMS: atom_id res chain seq x y z
N VAL A 1 -6.70 -8.73 3.16
CA VAL A 1 -5.63 -8.64 2.14
C VAL A 1 -4.67 -7.53 2.52
N CYS A 2 -3.37 -7.81 2.47
CA CYS A 2 -2.29 -6.86 2.74
C CYS A 2 -1.13 -7.19 1.80
N LEU A 3 -0.71 -6.23 0.97
CA LEU A 3 0.44 -6.38 0.08
C LEU A 3 1.66 -5.68 0.68
N VAL A 4 2.80 -6.36 0.61
CA VAL A 4 4.10 -5.82 1.00
C VAL A 4 4.69 -5.10 -0.19
N LEU A 5 5.07 -3.84 0.01
CA LEU A 5 5.72 -3.02 -1.02
C LEU A 5 7.24 -3.10 -0.88
N ASP A 6 7.93 -2.98 -2.00
CA ASP A 6 9.39 -2.91 -2.12
C ASP A 6 9.99 -1.74 -1.31
N TRP A 7 9.22 -0.69 -1.02
CA TRP A 7 9.59 0.39 -0.08
C TRP A 7 10.19 -0.13 1.24
N ASN A 8 9.70 -1.27 1.74
CA ASN A 8 10.20 -1.87 2.98
C ASN A 8 11.51 -2.66 2.80
N ILE A 9 11.97 -2.87 1.56
CA ILE A 9 13.08 -3.74 1.18
C ILE A 9 14.18 -2.92 0.47
N VAL A 10 13.87 -2.30 -0.67
CA VAL A 10 14.79 -1.48 -1.46
C VAL A 10 14.01 -0.42 -2.26
N PRO A 11 14.40 0.87 -2.20
CA PRO A 11 15.47 1.44 -1.38
C PRO A 11 14.97 1.77 0.04
N ARG A 12 15.53 1.12 1.06
CA ARG A 12 15.38 1.56 2.45
C ARG A 12 16.30 2.76 2.71
N ARG A 13 15.75 3.88 3.17
CA ARG A 13 16.51 5.11 3.44
C ARG A 13 16.31 5.58 4.88
N ARG A 14 17.42 5.91 5.56
CA ARG A 14 17.38 6.42 6.94
C ARG A 14 16.54 7.69 7.00
N GLY A 15 15.60 7.73 7.95
CA GLY A 15 14.71 8.88 8.15
C GLY A 15 13.56 9.00 7.15
N CYS A 16 13.41 8.07 6.19
CA CYS A 16 12.32 8.11 5.20
C CYS A 16 11.10 7.26 5.57
N GLY A 17 11.07 6.68 6.77
CA GLY A 17 10.01 5.77 7.20
C GLY A 17 10.09 4.38 6.58
N SER A 18 9.38 3.43 7.17
CA SER A 18 9.30 2.02 6.78
C SER A 18 7.96 1.45 7.25
N ALA A 19 7.71 0.17 7.01
CA ALA A 19 6.44 -0.49 7.33
C ALA A 19 5.24 0.14 6.59
N ILE A 20 5.44 0.42 5.29
CA ILE A 20 4.40 0.94 4.39
C ILE A 20 3.78 -0.24 3.62
N PHE A 21 2.46 -0.38 3.75
CA PHE A 21 1.70 -1.48 3.14
C PHE A 21 0.57 -0.96 2.28
N PHE A 22 0.14 -1.79 1.34
CA PHE A 22 -1.11 -1.59 0.60
C PHE A 22 -2.17 -2.57 1.10
N HIS A 23 -3.19 -2.09 1.81
CA HIS A 23 -4.08 -2.96 2.57
C HIS A 23 -5.55 -2.53 2.54
N LEU A 24 -6.42 -3.35 3.11
CA LEU A 24 -7.84 -3.02 3.30
C LEU A 24 -8.01 -1.95 4.38
N ALA A 25 -8.83 -0.94 4.09
CA ALA A 25 -9.17 0.10 5.04
C ALA A 25 -9.90 -0.47 6.28
N ARG A 26 -9.60 0.12 7.44
CA ARG A 26 -10.33 -0.15 8.69
C ARG A 26 -11.77 0.39 8.60
N PRO A 27 -12.71 -0.14 9.41
CA PRO A 27 -14.03 0.45 9.54
C PRO A 27 -13.94 1.96 9.80
N GLY A 28 -14.82 2.74 9.15
CA GLY A 28 -14.80 4.20 9.23
C GLY A 28 -13.68 4.89 8.44
N PHE A 29 -12.88 4.15 7.67
CA PHE A 29 -11.84 4.68 6.77
C PHE A 29 -10.86 5.63 7.49
N THR A 30 -10.49 5.29 8.73
CA THR A 30 -9.63 6.15 9.56
C THR A 30 -8.23 6.31 8.98
N PRO A 31 -7.57 7.48 9.19
CA PRO A 31 -6.24 7.74 8.66
C PRO A 31 -5.21 6.65 9.03
N THR A 32 -4.32 6.34 8.10
CA THR A 32 -3.17 5.46 8.35
C THR A 32 -1.99 6.29 8.87
N GLN A 33 -0.96 5.61 9.37
CA GLN A 33 0.31 6.25 9.75
C GLN A 33 1.31 6.30 8.58
N GLY A 34 0.81 6.20 7.33
CA GLY A 34 1.63 6.24 6.11
C GLY A 34 1.33 5.13 5.10
N CYS A 35 0.58 4.09 5.48
CA CYS A 35 0.13 3.05 4.56
C CYS A 35 -0.91 3.55 3.56
N VAL A 36 -1.08 2.83 2.46
CA VAL A 36 -2.15 3.09 1.48
C VAL A 36 -3.29 2.10 1.74
N ALA A 37 -4.47 2.63 2.08
CA ALA A 37 -5.63 1.82 2.41
C ALA A 37 -6.76 2.03 1.41
N VAL A 38 -7.39 0.94 0.96
CA VAL A 38 -8.54 0.97 0.03
C VAL A 38 -9.67 0.10 0.53
N THR A 39 -10.89 0.34 0.02
CA THR A 39 -12.04 -0.52 0.34
C THR A 39 -11.86 -1.92 -0.24
N ALA A 40 -12.54 -2.92 0.34
CA ALA A 40 -12.54 -4.29 -0.18
C ALA A 40 -13.00 -4.37 -1.64
N ARG A 41 -14.02 -3.57 -2.02
CA ARG A 41 -14.49 -3.46 -3.41
C ARG A 41 -13.40 -2.97 -4.36
N THR A 42 -12.62 -1.97 -3.95
CA THR A 42 -11.52 -1.43 -4.75
C THR A 42 -10.39 -2.45 -4.87
N MET A 43 -9.99 -3.06 -3.75
CA MET A 43 -8.97 -4.11 -3.74
C MET A 43 -9.36 -5.27 -4.67
N ALA A 44 -10.62 -5.73 -4.64
CA ALA A 44 -11.10 -6.80 -5.52
C ALA A 44 -11.00 -6.46 -7.02
N ARG A 45 -11.14 -5.19 -7.40
CA ARG A 45 -10.96 -4.72 -8.77
C ARG A 45 -9.48 -4.63 -9.17
N LEU A 46 -8.62 -4.25 -8.22
CA LEU A 46 -7.20 -4.07 -8.47
C LEU A 46 -6.46 -5.40 -8.54
N LEU A 47 -6.70 -6.32 -7.60
CA LEU A 47 -5.92 -7.56 -7.46
C LEU A 47 -5.71 -8.34 -8.78
N PRO A 48 -6.69 -8.53 -9.66
CA PRO A 48 -6.49 -9.25 -10.92
C PRO A 48 -5.54 -8.55 -11.91
N LEU A 49 -5.30 -7.25 -11.72
CA LEU A 49 -4.45 -6.41 -12.58
C LEU A 49 -3.03 -6.21 -12.00
N LEU A 50 -2.81 -6.61 -10.74
CA LEU A 50 -1.54 -6.41 -10.06
C LEU A 50 -0.58 -7.58 -10.33
N SER A 51 0.69 -7.24 -10.48
CA SER A 51 1.81 -8.18 -10.52
C SER A 51 2.97 -7.65 -9.69
N ASP A 52 4.03 -8.45 -9.55
CA ASP A 52 5.30 -8.02 -8.97
C ASP A 52 6.00 -6.91 -9.76
N ARG A 53 5.57 -6.63 -10.99
CA ARG A 53 6.04 -5.52 -11.83
C ARG A 53 5.23 -4.23 -11.66
N THR A 54 4.12 -4.26 -10.92
CA THR A 54 3.26 -3.09 -10.78
C THR A 54 3.88 -2.07 -9.83
N VAL A 55 4.03 -0.83 -10.29
CA VAL A 55 4.56 0.28 -9.49
C VAL A 55 3.42 1.10 -8.90
N VAL A 56 3.42 1.27 -7.58
CA VAL A 56 2.50 2.17 -6.89
C VAL A 56 3.17 3.52 -6.70
N LYS A 57 2.70 4.54 -7.43
CA LYS A 57 3.20 5.91 -7.32
C LYS A 57 2.28 6.75 -6.44
N VAL A 58 2.80 7.26 -5.32
CA VAL A 58 2.08 8.23 -4.48
C VAL A 58 2.41 9.64 -4.98
N VAL A 59 1.37 10.38 -5.38
CA VAL A 59 1.48 11.77 -5.84
C VAL A 59 0.78 12.70 -4.86
N ARG A 60 1.16 13.99 -4.89
CA ARG A 60 0.46 15.04 -4.13
C ARG A 60 -0.81 15.48 -4.84
#